data_AF-A0A348B5G5-F1
#
_entry.id   AF-A0A348B5G5-F1
#
_cell.length_a   1.000
_cell.length_b   1.000
_cell.length_c   1.000
_cell.angle_alpha   90.00
_cell.angle_beta   90.00
_cell.angle_gamma   90.00
#
_symmetry.space_group_name_H-M   'P 1'
#
loop_
_entity.id
_entity.type
_entity.pdbx_description
1 polymer ?
#
loop_
_entity_poly.entity_id
_entity_poly.type
_entity_poly.pdbx_seq_one_letter_code
_entity_poly.pdbx_strand_id
1 'polypeptide(L)'
;MCEAELPDDSQYCLVCGNEFSQASYQPPQIQYQPPAYQPQQYQTQPDPYQIQQNGVTCPHCGYVNPPGTKHCGNCGKEIKKHHFL
;
A
#
# COMPACT_ATOMS: atom_id res chain seq x y z
N MET A 1 -1.41 -15.41 -42.52
CA MET A 1 -1.43 -16.57 -41.59
C MET A 1 -0.38 -16.28 -40.51
N CYS A 2 -0.75 -16.39 -39.24
CA CYS A 2 0.12 -16.04 -38.12
C CYS A 2 0.74 -17.34 -37.58
N GLU A 3 2.05 -17.50 -37.73
CA GLU A 3 2.80 -18.73 -37.44
C GLU A 3 3.51 -18.66 -36.07
N ALA A 4 2.83 -18.06 -35.08
CA ALA A 4 3.40 -17.89 -33.75
C ALA A 4 3.23 -19.16 -32.92
N GLU A 5 4.30 -19.63 -32.30
CA GLU A 5 4.25 -20.66 -31.26
C GLU A 5 3.69 -20.03 -29.97
N LEU A 6 2.55 -20.54 -29.49
CA LEU A 6 1.89 -20.03 -28.28
C LEU A 6 1.97 -21.06 -27.14
N PRO A 7 2.06 -20.61 -25.88
CA PRO A 7 1.94 -21.50 -24.72
C PRO A 7 0.57 -22.19 -24.67
N ASP A 8 0.53 -23.41 -24.11
CA ASP A 8 -0.64 -24.31 -24.08
C ASP A 8 -1.89 -23.70 -23.40
N ASP A 9 -1.70 -22.76 -22.46
CA ASP A 9 -2.80 -22.09 -21.74
C ASP A 9 -3.24 -20.75 -22.38
N SER A 10 -2.69 -20.40 -23.56
CA SER A 10 -2.95 -19.10 -24.16
C SER A 10 -4.37 -18.97 -24.70
N GLN A 11 -5.21 -18.17 -24.04
CA GLN A 11 -6.58 -17.87 -24.47
C GLN A 11 -6.64 -16.83 -25.62
N TYR A 12 -5.54 -16.10 -25.84
CA TYR A 12 -5.40 -15.09 -26.88
C TYR A 12 -3.99 -15.09 -27.45
N CYS A 13 -3.85 -14.69 -28.73
CA CYS A 13 -2.57 -14.48 -29.36
C CYS A 13 -1.86 -13.28 -28.72
N LEU A 14 -0.71 -13.49 -28.07
CA LEU A 14 0.07 -12.40 -27.48
C LEU A 14 0.65 -11.43 -28.53
N VAL A 15 0.68 -11.83 -29.81
CA VAL A 15 1.23 -11.03 -30.91
C VAL A 15 0.18 -10.13 -31.56
N CYS A 16 -1.05 -10.63 -31.77
CA CYS A 16 -2.09 -9.88 -32.49
C CYS A 16 -3.41 -9.68 -31.74
N GLY A 17 -3.54 -10.22 -30.52
CA GLY A 17 -4.70 -10.01 -29.65
C GLY A 17 -5.95 -10.82 -30.02
N ASN A 18 -5.90 -11.67 -31.06
CA ASN A 18 -7.04 -12.53 -31.39
C ASN A 18 -7.27 -13.58 -30.30
N GLU A 19 -8.49 -13.67 -29.80
CA GLU A 19 -8.97 -14.73 -28.91
C GLU A 19 -9.23 -16.03 -29.69
N PHE A 20 -8.82 -17.18 -29.13
CA PHE A 20 -8.98 -18.50 -29.79
C PHE A 20 -9.91 -19.47 -29.05
N SER A 21 -10.53 -19.06 -27.95
CA SER A 21 -11.28 -19.98 -27.08
C SER A 21 -12.64 -20.38 -27.66
N GLN A 22 -12.71 -21.59 -28.22
CA GLN A 22 -13.96 -22.30 -28.56
C GLN A 22 -14.36 -23.33 -27.49
N ALA A 23 -14.23 -23.00 -26.21
CA ALA A 23 -14.75 -23.84 -25.15
C ALA A 23 -15.46 -22.99 -24.11
N SER A 24 -16.69 -23.39 -23.80
CA SER A 24 -17.63 -22.78 -22.86
C SER A 24 -17.11 -22.81 -21.43
N TYR A 25 -16.08 -22.02 -21.15
CA TYR A 25 -15.64 -21.74 -19.80
C TYR A 25 -16.76 -20.97 -19.09
N GLN A 26 -17.60 -21.70 -18.36
CA GLN A 26 -18.49 -21.10 -17.38
C GLN A 26 -17.78 -21.16 -16.02
N PRO A 27 -17.34 -20.01 -15.49
CA PRO A 27 -16.79 -20.00 -14.14
C PRO A 27 -17.87 -20.48 -13.15
N PRO A 28 -17.50 -21.22 -12.10
CA PRO A 28 -18.46 -21.69 -11.10
C PRO A 28 -19.20 -20.50 -10.49
N GLN A 29 -20.54 -20.54 -10.53
CA GLN A 29 -21.42 -19.52 -9.98
C GLN A 29 -21.50 -19.70 -8.45
N ILE A 30 -20.41 -19.42 -7.74
CA ILE A 30 -20.42 -19.39 -6.28
C ILE A 30 -21.16 -18.13 -5.82
N GLN A 31 -22.30 -18.32 -5.15
CA GLN A 31 -23.08 -17.23 -4.58
C GLN A 31 -22.28 -16.59 -3.43
N TYR A 32 -21.66 -15.45 -3.71
CA TYR A 32 -20.95 -14.67 -2.71
C TYR A 32 -21.93 -14.13 -1.67
N GLN A 33 -21.87 -14.67 -0.46
CA GLN A 33 -22.50 -14.08 0.71
C GLN A 33 -21.39 -13.32 1.46
N PRO A 34 -21.42 -11.97 1.49
CA PRO A 34 -20.48 -11.24 2.31
C PRO A 34 -20.68 -11.66 3.77
N PRO A 35 -19.61 -11.76 4.57
CA PRO A 35 -19.76 -11.95 6.00
C PRO A 35 -20.61 -10.81 6.56
N ALA A 36 -21.52 -11.14 7.49
CA ALA A 36 -22.33 -10.14 8.16
C ALA A 36 -21.41 -9.09 8.80
N TYR A 37 -21.67 -7.80 8.52
CA TYR A 37 -20.91 -6.72 9.10
C TYR A 37 -21.10 -6.73 10.62
N GLN A 38 -20.07 -7.18 11.33
CA GLN A 38 -19.97 -7.00 12.77
C GLN A 38 -19.06 -5.80 13.01
N PRO A 39 -19.55 -4.67 13.53
CA PRO A 39 -18.68 -3.56 13.89
C PRO A 39 -17.77 -4.03 15.03
N GLN A 40 -16.52 -4.31 14.70
CA GLN A 40 -15.49 -4.56 15.69
C GLN A 40 -15.35 -3.29 16.51
N GLN A 41 -15.69 -3.36 17.79
CA GLN A 41 -15.52 -2.29 18.75
C GLN A 41 -14.00 -2.05 18.85
N TYR A 42 -13.48 -1.05 18.14
CA TYR A 42 -12.07 -0.70 18.18
C TYR A 42 -11.75 -0.16 19.58
N GLN A 43 -11.30 -1.05 20.46
CA GLN A 43 -10.57 -0.66 21.65
C GLN A 43 -9.18 -0.25 21.17
N THR A 44 -8.86 1.05 21.26
CA THR A 44 -7.50 1.56 21.06
C THR A 44 -6.60 0.98 22.15
N GLN A 45 -6.12 -0.24 21.95
CA GLN A 45 -4.97 -0.76 22.68
C GLN A 45 -3.73 -0.01 22.16
N PRO A 46 -2.93 0.61 23.02
CA PRO A 46 -1.71 1.26 22.58
C PRO A 46 -0.77 0.22 21.97
N ASP A 47 -0.36 0.45 20.71
CA ASP A 47 0.68 -0.33 20.05
C ASP A 47 1.95 -0.34 20.93
N PRO A 48 2.49 -1.52 21.29
CA PRO A 48 3.67 -1.64 22.15
C PRO A 48 4.97 -1.10 21.52
N TYR A 49 4.90 -0.51 20.34
CA TYR A 49 6.00 0.17 19.64
C TYR A 49 6.09 1.68 19.91
N GLN A 50 5.17 2.27 20.67
CA GLN A 50 5.32 3.66 21.13
C GLN A 50 6.27 3.74 22.34
N ILE A 51 7.49 3.21 22.18
CA ILE A 51 8.60 3.60 23.05
C ILE A 51 8.87 5.08 22.79
N GLN A 52 8.68 5.87 23.84
CA GLN A 52 8.82 7.32 23.93
C GLN A 52 10.13 7.84 23.31
N GLN A 53 10.20 7.92 21.99
CA GLN A 53 11.17 8.72 21.30
C GLN A 53 10.63 10.15 21.36
N ASN A 54 11.06 10.91 22.37
CA ASN A 54 10.65 12.29 22.57
C ASN A 54 10.96 13.08 21.29
N GLY A 55 9.95 13.24 20.43
CA GLY A 55 10.11 13.82 19.10
C GLY A 55 10.64 15.25 19.20
N VAL A 56 11.26 15.72 18.12
CA VAL A 56 11.74 17.09 18.03
C VAL A 56 10.64 17.97 17.45
N THR A 57 10.15 18.91 18.26
CA THR A 57 9.22 19.93 17.80
C THR A 57 9.90 20.86 16.81
N CYS A 58 9.31 21.03 15.63
CA CYS A 58 9.81 21.96 14.63
C CYS A 58 9.67 23.41 15.16
N PRO A 59 10.76 24.19 15.25
CA PRO A 59 10.69 25.57 15.73
C PRO A 59 9.96 26.51 14.77
N HIS A 60 9.69 26.06 13.54
CA HIS A 60 9.04 26.86 12.52
C HIS A 60 7.54 26.65 12.37
N CYS A 61 7.03 25.47 12.72
CA CYS A 61 5.60 25.15 12.54
C CYS A 61 4.97 24.36 13.70
N GLY A 62 5.73 23.98 14.72
CA GLY A 62 5.22 23.24 15.88
C GLY A 62 4.98 21.75 15.65
N TYR A 63 5.20 21.21 14.44
CA TYR A 63 5.05 19.78 14.17
C TYR A 63 6.09 18.95 14.92
N VAL A 64 5.67 17.88 15.59
CA VAL A 64 6.56 16.94 16.29
C VAL A 64 7.12 15.95 15.29
N ASN A 65 8.42 16.03 15.02
CA ASN A 65 9.12 15.15 14.08
C ASN A 65 9.82 14.01 14.86
N PRO A 66 10.08 12.86 14.22
CA PRO A 66 10.93 11.82 14.80
C PRO A 66 12.29 12.37 15.26
N PRO A 67 12.92 11.78 16.28
CA PRO A 67 14.26 12.19 16.69
C PRO A 67 15.25 12.01 15.53
N GLY A 68 16.18 12.96 15.37
CA GLY A 68 17.20 12.90 14.34
C GLY A 68 16.78 13.40 12.96
N THR A 69 15.50 13.76 12.75
CA THR A 69 15.02 14.40 11.53
C THR A 69 15.78 15.71 11.26
N LYS A 70 16.34 15.85 10.05
CA LYS A 70 17.07 17.05 9.60
C LYS A 70 16.14 18.13 9.03
N HIS A 71 15.04 17.74 8.40
CA HIS A 71 14.06 18.64 7.78
C HIS A 71 12.64 18.28 8.22
N CYS A 72 11.82 19.26 8.55
CA CYS A 72 10.46 19.02 9.03
C CYS A 72 9.60 18.35 7.96
N GLY A 73 8.98 17.22 8.31
CA GLY A 73 8.07 16.50 7.40
C GLY A 73 6.77 17.25 7.07
N ASN A 74 6.41 18.26 7.87
CA ASN A 74 5.23 19.10 7.64
C ASN A 74 5.54 20.37 6.82
N CYS A 75 6.61 21.10 7.17
CA CYS A 75 6.88 22.41 6.57
C CYS A 75 8.18 22.50 5.76
N GLY A 76 8.93 21.40 5.60
CA GLY A 76 10.15 21.30 4.79
C GLY A 76 11.40 22.01 5.33
N LYS A 77 11.25 22.89 6.33
CA LYS A 77 12.36 23.67 6.89
C LYS A 77 13.30 22.80 7.73
N GLU A 78 14.59 23.14 7.69
CA GLU A 78 15.63 22.48 8.47
C GLU A 78 15.34 22.58 9.98
N ILE A 79 15.58 21.49 10.70
CA ILE A 79 15.52 21.42 12.16
C ILE A 79 16.97 21.46 12.64
N LYS A 80 17.49 22.68 12.88
CA LYS A 80 18.86 22.88 13.34
C LYS A 80 19.05 22.24 14.72
N LYS A 81 19.92 21.23 14.81
CA LYS A 81 20.46 20.80 16.10
C LYS A 81 21.50 21.83 16.51
N HIS A 82 21.17 22.69 17.46
CA HIS A 82 22.19 23.53 18.08
C HIS A 82 23.11 22.60 18.89
N HIS A 83 24.25 22.22 18.30
CA HIS A 83 25.37 21.68 19.05
C HIS A 83 26.02 22.86 19.78
N PHE A 84 25.79 22.96 21.08
CA PHE A 84 26.57 23.83 21.94
C PHE A 84 27.96 23.19 22.11
N LEU A 85 28.98 23.79 21.49
CA LEU A 85 30.40 23.59 21.74
C LEU A 85 30.97 24.90 22.25
#